data_AF-A0A9D9PSA4-F1
#
_entry.id   AF-A0A9D9PSA4-F1
#
_cell.length_a   1.000
_cell.length_b   1.000
_cell.length_c   1.000
_cell.angle_alpha   90.00
_cell.angle_beta   90.00
_cell.angle_gamma   90.00
#
_symmetry.space_group_name_H-M   'P 1'
#
loop_
_entity.id
_entity.type
_entity.pdbx_description
1 polymer ?
#
loop_
_entity_poly.entity_id
_entity_poly.type
_entity_poly.pdbx_seq_one_letter_code
_entity_poly.pdbx_strand_id
1 'polypeptide(L)'
;MGDTEDRLPVVDETNAPYVRMMYKMRSEGASSPQIAKALNAQGVITPSDYTYKRLGKPNPYISNHLWNAAMVRDILENPIYKGCVVNQKYTTISYKNHQRYIRDSDEWIVIDDAFEPIVDKELWDKVQEVNKSCSHGKVTKSGVILPLGGLMYCADCGAKLKNNTTFHESKKRGKYKLVTYICNTYANHGKEVCSSHS
;
A
#
# COMPACT_ATOMS: atom_id res chain seq x y z
N MET A 1 3.71 10.95 20.34
CA MET A 1 3.23 10.59 21.71
C MET A 1 2.02 11.47 21.94
N GLY A 2 0.90 10.89 22.40
CA GLY A 2 -0.35 11.63 22.56
C GLY A 2 -0.22 12.74 23.60
N ASP A 3 -0.92 13.85 23.37
CA ASP A 3 -0.87 15.07 24.19
C ASP A 3 -1.92 15.06 25.33
N THR A 4 -2.56 13.91 25.60
CA THR A 4 -3.55 13.70 26.68
C THR A 4 -2.92 13.01 27.90
N GLU A 5 -3.57 13.11 29.06
CA GLU A 5 -3.15 12.41 30.30
C GLU A 5 -3.03 10.89 30.09
N ASP A 6 -3.90 10.32 29.25
CA ASP A 6 -3.89 8.91 28.86
C ASP A 6 -2.94 8.58 27.69
N ARG A 7 -2.16 9.56 27.21
CA ARG A 7 -1.27 9.47 26.04
C ARG A 7 -1.98 9.04 24.75
N LEU A 8 -3.28 9.26 24.68
CA LEU A 8 -4.11 9.03 23.50
C LEU A 8 -3.81 10.08 22.42
N PRO A 9 -3.86 9.69 21.13
CA PRO A 9 -3.72 10.63 20.02
C PRO A 9 -4.80 11.71 20.07
N VAL A 10 -4.41 12.97 19.88
CA VAL A 10 -5.33 14.08 19.67
C VAL A 10 -5.49 14.30 18.17
N VAL A 11 -6.73 14.54 17.73
CA VAL A 11 -7.01 14.84 16.32
C VAL A 11 -6.39 16.19 15.96
N ASP A 12 -5.58 16.19 14.92
CA ASP A 12 -5.06 17.40 14.31
C ASP A 12 -6.05 17.89 13.25
N GLU A 13 -6.88 18.88 13.60
CA GLU A 13 -7.88 19.48 12.71
C GLU A 13 -7.29 20.04 11.41
N THR A 14 -6.00 20.38 11.38
CA THR A 14 -5.34 20.89 10.17
C THR A 14 -5.11 19.77 9.15
N ASN A 15 -4.75 18.58 9.63
CA ASN A 15 -4.34 17.45 8.79
C ASN A 15 -5.43 16.38 8.63
N ALA A 16 -6.41 16.33 9.54
CA ALA A 16 -7.53 15.40 9.50
C ALA A 16 -8.33 15.44 8.18
N PRO A 17 -8.58 16.61 7.53
CA PRO A 17 -9.27 16.66 6.25
C PRO A 17 -8.55 15.88 5.15
N TYR A 18 -7.21 15.90 5.12
CA TYR A 18 -6.44 15.16 4.13
C TYR A 18 -6.55 13.65 4.35
N VAL A 19 -6.57 13.19 5.60
CA VAL A 19 -6.80 11.78 5.93
C VAL A 19 -8.18 11.36 5.45
N ARG A 20 -9.24 12.10 5.78
CA ARG A 20 -10.61 11.81 5.30
C ARG A 20 -10.67 11.77 3.77
N MET A 21 -9.98 12.70 3.09
CA MET A 21 -9.87 12.70 1.63
C MET A 21 -9.19 11.43 1.10
N MET A 22 -8.11 10.94 1.72
CA MET A 22 -7.45 9.70 1.31
C MET A 22 -8.40 8.50 1.37
N TYR A 23 -9.14 8.35 2.47
CA TYR A 23 -10.12 7.26 2.62
C TYR A 23 -11.25 7.36 1.60
N LYS A 24 -11.78 8.57 1.39
CA LYS A 24 -12.82 8.81 0.39
C LYS A 24 -12.34 8.40 -1.01
N MET A 25 -11.21 8.95 -1.47
CA MET A 25 -10.64 8.62 -2.78
C MET A 25 -10.38 7.11 -2.92
N ARG A 26 -9.89 6.46 -1.86
CA ARG A 26 -9.63 5.02 -1.89
C ARG A 26 -10.93 4.21 -2.00
N SER A 27 -11.98 4.62 -1.29
CA SER A 27 -13.30 3.99 -1.34
C SER A 27 -14.00 4.14 -2.69
N GLU A 28 -13.63 5.17 -3.46
CA GLU A 28 -14.06 5.42 -4.84
C GLU A 28 -13.21 4.63 -5.88
N GLY A 29 -12.20 3.87 -5.42
CA GLY A 29 -11.36 3.03 -6.27
C GLY A 29 -10.05 3.66 -6.72
N ALA A 30 -9.68 4.85 -6.24
CA ALA A 30 -8.39 5.44 -6.55
C ALA A 30 -7.23 4.58 -6.00
N SER A 31 -6.17 4.43 -6.79
CA SER A 31 -4.96 3.73 -6.37
C SER A 31 -4.10 4.59 -5.42
N SER A 32 -3.35 3.97 -4.52
CA SER A 32 -2.44 4.68 -3.60
C SER A 32 -1.48 5.65 -4.33
N PRO A 33 -0.91 5.32 -5.52
CA PRO A 33 -0.14 6.28 -6.30
C PRO A 33 -0.95 7.49 -6.81
N GLN A 34 -2.21 7.31 -7.19
CA GLN A 34 -3.08 8.42 -7.62
C GLN A 34 -3.39 9.35 -6.44
N ILE A 35 -3.66 8.78 -5.26
CA ILE A 35 -3.89 9.54 -4.03
C ILE A 35 -2.63 10.34 -3.66
N ALA A 36 -1.45 9.70 -3.69
CA ALA A 36 -0.17 10.37 -3.44
C ALA A 36 0.07 11.54 -4.43
N LYS A 37 -0.25 11.35 -5.72
CA LYS A 37 -0.15 12.41 -6.72
C LYS A 37 -1.10 13.58 -6.43
N ALA A 38 -2.33 13.30 -5.99
CA ALA A 38 -3.30 14.33 -5.64
C ALA A 38 -2.83 15.18 -4.44
N LEU A 39 -2.27 14.53 -3.41
CA LEU A 39 -1.72 15.21 -2.23
C LEU A 39 -0.51 16.08 -2.58
N ASN A 40 0.39 15.56 -3.42
CA ASN A 40 1.53 16.32 -3.91
C ASN A 40 1.10 17.53 -4.75
N ALA A 41 0.06 17.40 -5.58
CA ALA A 41 -0.47 18.51 -6.38
C ALA A 41 -1.08 19.63 -5.53
N GLN A 42 -1.60 19.28 -4.34
CA GLN A 42 -2.10 20.24 -3.36
C GLN A 42 -0.99 20.83 -2.47
N GLY A 43 0.25 20.39 -2.60
CA GLY A 43 1.37 20.85 -1.77
C GLY A 43 1.29 20.38 -0.31
N VAL A 44 0.58 19.28 -0.04
CA VAL A 44 0.45 18.73 1.31
C VAL A 44 1.80 18.17 1.76
N ILE A 45 2.31 18.64 2.89
CA ILE A 45 3.57 18.15 3.47
C ILE A 45 3.42 16.71 3.98
N THR A 46 4.51 15.96 3.97
CA THR A 46 4.49 14.59 4.44
C THR A 46 4.39 14.50 5.97
N PRO A 47 3.92 13.37 6.55
CA PRO A 47 3.86 13.21 8.01
C PRO A 47 5.22 13.34 8.70
N SER A 48 6.29 12.88 8.03
CA SER A 48 7.66 13.05 8.53
C SER A 48 8.04 14.53 8.56
N ASP A 49 7.83 15.25 7.46
CA ASP A 49 8.16 16.68 7.38
C ASP A 49 7.34 17.52 8.36
N TYR A 50 6.05 17.19 8.53
CA TYR A 50 5.19 17.80 9.54
C TYR A 50 5.76 17.63 10.95
N THR A 51 6.19 16.41 11.29
CA THR A 51 6.78 16.10 12.61
C THR A 51 8.04 16.91 12.85
N TYR A 52 8.97 16.95 11.89
CA TYR A 52 10.22 17.69 12.01
C TYR A 52 10.01 19.21 12.04
N LYS A 53 9.03 19.72 11.27
CA LYS A 53 8.61 21.13 11.32
C LYS A 53 8.08 21.51 12.70
N ARG A 54 7.24 20.67 13.32
CA ARG A 54 6.74 20.89 14.70
C ARG A 54 7.88 20.87 15.72
N LEU A 55 8.88 20.01 15.53
CA LEU A 55 10.07 19.92 16.39
C LEU A 55 11.09 21.05 16.16
N GLY A 56 10.90 21.91 15.15
CA GLY A 56 11.84 22.96 14.78
C GLY A 56 13.18 22.44 14.25
N LYS A 57 13.24 21.18 13.81
CA LYS A 57 14.46 20.52 13.32
C LYS A 57 14.34 20.23 11.82
N PRO A 58 15.43 20.29 11.05
CA PRO A 58 15.40 19.80 9.68
C PRO A 58 15.18 18.29 9.67
N ASN A 59 14.42 17.80 8.70
CA ASN A 59 14.24 16.37 8.50
C ASN A 59 15.59 15.76 8.04
N PRO A 60 16.19 14.81 8.80
CA PRO A 60 17.48 14.22 8.47
C PRO A 60 17.38 13.16 7.36
N TYR A 61 16.17 12.72 7.00
CA TYR A 61 15.98 11.71 5.97
C TYR A 61 16.17 12.32 4.58
N ILE A 62 17.07 11.73 3.80
CA ILE A 62 17.25 12.04 2.38
C ILE A 62 15.99 11.57 1.64
N SER A 63 15.07 12.49 1.41
CA SER A 63 13.80 12.23 0.74
C SER A 63 13.44 13.38 -0.18
N ASN A 64 12.62 13.13 -1.19
CA ASN A 64 12.10 14.18 -2.06
C ASN A 64 11.01 15.02 -1.38
N HIS A 65 10.68 14.76 -0.10
CA HIS A 65 9.59 15.42 0.64
C HIS A 65 8.21 15.32 -0.05
N LEU A 66 8.04 14.27 -0.86
CA LEU A 66 6.81 13.98 -1.61
C LEU A 66 6.12 12.75 -1.05
N TRP A 67 4.79 12.76 -1.10
CA TRP A 67 3.96 11.60 -0.85
C TRP A 67 4.29 10.50 -1.85
N ASN A 68 4.49 9.30 -1.33
CA ASN A 68 4.64 8.08 -2.13
C ASN A 68 3.51 7.09 -1.82
N ALA A 69 3.39 6.06 -2.67
CA ALA A 69 2.31 5.07 -2.53
C ALA A 69 2.42 4.22 -1.26
N ALA A 70 3.62 4.04 -0.70
CA ALA A 70 3.81 3.31 0.55
C ALA A 70 3.28 4.10 1.74
N MET A 71 3.61 5.39 1.82
CA MET A 71 3.12 6.28 2.89
C MET A 71 1.58 6.35 2.92
N VAL A 72 0.95 6.44 1.75
CA VAL A 72 -0.51 6.41 1.66
C VAL A 72 -1.07 5.07 2.15
N ARG A 73 -0.41 3.96 1.80
CA ARG A 73 -0.82 2.62 2.26
C ARG A 73 -0.70 2.48 3.78
N ASP A 74 0.41 2.93 4.35
CA ASP A 74 0.66 2.87 5.78
C ASP A 74 -0.42 3.64 6.57
N ILE A 75 -0.90 4.77 6.04
CA ILE A 75 -2.04 5.49 6.61
C ILE A 75 -3.32 4.67 6.46
N LEU A 76 -3.63 4.23 5.24
CA LEU A 76 -4.87 3.50 4.95
C LEU A 76 -5.02 2.18 5.71
N GLU A 77 -3.92 1.54 6.12
CA GLU A 77 -3.89 0.27 6.86
C GLU A 77 -3.77 0.44 8.38
N ASN A 78 -3.45 1.64 8.88
CA ASN A 78 -3.31 1.89 10.32
C ASN A 78 -4.65 2.01 11.07
N PRO A 79 -5.01 1.05 11.94
CA PRO A 79 -6.31 1.02 12.63
C PRO A 79 -6.55 2.20 13.59
N ILE A 80 -5.52 2.99 13.91
CA ILE A 80 -5.65 4.23 14.70
C ILE A 80 -6.69 5.17 14.09
N TYR A 81 -6.81 5.24 12.76
CA TYR A 81 -7.77 6.16 12.13
C TYR A 81 -9.24 5.77 12.31
N LYS A 82 -9.53 4.51 12.68
CA LYS A 82 -10.86 4.05 13.11
C LYS A 82 -11.05 4.06 14.63
N GLY A 83 -10.19 4.76 15.38
CA GLY A 83 -10.26 4.83 16.85
C GLY A 83 -9.72 3.58 17.57
N CYS A 84 -9.02 2.69 16.86
CA CYS A 84 -8.53 1.43 17.40
C CYS A 84 -7.03 1.51 17.72
N VAL A 85 -6.67 1.27 18.98
CA VAL A 85 -5.27 1.21 19.43
C VAL A 85 -4.83 -0.24 19.41
N VAL A 86 -3.72 -0.51 18.72
CA VAL A 86 -3.10 -1.84 18.72
C VAL A 86 -1.70 -1.75 19.32
N ASN A 87 -1.55 -2.36 20.50
CA ASN A 87 -0.31 -2.42 21.26
C ASN A 87 0.31 -3.82 21.22
N GLN A 88 1.55 -3.94 21.70
CA GLN A 88 2.29 -5.21 21.80
C GLN A 88 2.53 -5.94 20.48
N LYS A 89 2.48 -5.25 19.32
CA LYS A 89 2.79 -5.85 18.02
C LYS A 89 4.20 -6.44 17.91
N TYR A 90 5.15 -5.87 18.66
CA TYR A 90 6.55 -6.25 18.60
C TYR A 90 7.06 -6.64 19.98
N THR A 91 7.88 -7.68 20.02
CA THR A 91 8.62 -8.05 21.22
C THR A 91 10.06 -8.38 20.87
N THR A 92 10.89 -8.47 21.89
CA THR A 92 12.31 -8.80 21.74
C THR A 92 12.51 -10.30 21.94
N ILE A 93 13.33 -10.93 21.11
CA ILE A 93 13.62 -12.38 21.17
C ILE A 93 14.26 -12.75 22.52
N SER A 94 15.19 -11.93 22.99
CA SER A 94 15.85 -12.13 24.28
C SER A 94 16.34 -10.81 24.83
N TYR A 95 16.43 -10.68 26.14
CA TYR A 95 17.07 -9.52 26.78
C TYR A 95 18.50 -9.26 26.25
N LYS A 96 19.25 -10.31 25.90
CA LYS A 96 20.62 -10.21 25.36
C LYS A 96 20.66 -9.97 23.85
N ASN A 97 19.61 -10.36 23.14
CA ASN A 97 19.48 -10.18 21.70
C ASN A 97 18.31 -9.26 21.44
N HIS A 98 18.60 -7.95 21.33
CA HIS A 98 17.64 -6.87 21.10
C HIS A 98 16.92 -6.93 19.73
N GLN A 99 17.07 -8.03 19.00
CA GLN A 99 16.31 -8.30 17.79
C GLN A 99 14.80 -8.34 18.09
N ARG A 100 14.06 -7.50 17.36
CA ARG A 100 12.61 -7.38 17.47
C ARG A 100 11.94 -8.31 16.46
N TYR A 101 10.90 -9.02 16.88
CA TYR A 101 10.03 -9.78 16.00
C TYR A 101 8.57 -9.37 16.19
N ILE A 102 7.74 -9.65 15.18
CA ILE A 102 6.31 -9.37 15.19
C ILE A 102 5.61 -10.54 15.88
N ARG A 103 4.78 -10.26 16.89
CA ARG A 103 3.96 -11.28 17.57
C ARG A 103 2.82 -11.75 16.68
N ASP A 104 2.29 -12.93 16.98
CA ASP A 104 1.05 -13.40 16.35
C ASP A 104 -0.11 -12.45 16.68
N SER A 105 -1.08 -12.34 15.75
CA SER A 105 -2.20 -11.39 15.87
C SER A 105 -3.02 -11.58 17.14
N ASP A 106 -3.06 -12.79 17.67
CA ASP A 106 -3.85 -13.17 18.83
C ASP A 106 -3.22 -12.68 20.14
N GLU A 107 -1.92 -12.38 20.12
CA GLU A 107 -1.19 -11.81 21.26
C GLU A 107 -1.22 -10.28 21.27
N TRP A 108 -1.84 -9.65 20.26
CA TRP A 108 -1.93 -8.21 20.17
C TRP A 108 -3.01 -7.68 21.10
N ILE A 109 -2.68 -6.63 21.84
CA ILE A 109 -3.66 -5.93 22.66
C ILE A 109 -4.37 -4.94 21.74
N VAL A 110 -5.59 -5.28 21.36
CA VAL A 110 -6.46 -4.45 20.53
C VAL A 110 -7.52 -3.82 21.42
N ILE A 111 -7.50 -2.49 21.49
CA ILE A 111 -8.53 -1.70 22.18
C ILE A 111 -9.31 -0.98 21.07
N ASP A 112 -10.52 -1.46 20.79
CA ASP A 112 -11.44 -0.78 19.89
C ASP A 112 -12.09 0.42 20.60
N ASP A 113 -12.46 1.43 19.82
CA ASP A 113 -13.15 2.66 20.27
C ASP A 113 -12.46 3.39 21.44
N ALA A 114 -11.12 3.43 21.41
CA ALA A 114 -10.30 4.04 22.47
C ALA A 114 -10.36 5.57 22.47
N PHE A 115 -10.65 6.20 21.33
CA PHE A 115 -10.76 7.65 21.17
C PHE A 115 -11.61 7.99 19.93
N GLU A 116 -11.97 9.26 19.78
CA GLU A 116 -12.80 9.73 18.67
C GLU A 116 -12.13 9.46 17.31
N PRO A 117 -12.76 8.66 16.42
CA PRO A 117 -12.16 8.28 15.17
C PRO A 117 -12.17 9.43 14.15
N ILE A 118 -11.12 9.51 13.32
CA ILE A 118 -11.08 10.44 12.18
C ILE A 118 -11.95 9.91 11.03
N VAL A 119 -12.09 8.58 10.93
CA VAL A 119 -12.74 7.87 9.83
C VAL A 119 -13.75 6.88 10.41
N ASP A 120 -14.97 6.89 9.85
CA ASP A 120 -16.02 5.94 10.24
C ASP A 120 -15.59 4.50 10.00
N LYS A 121 -16.01 3.60 10.90
CA LYS A 121 -15.70 2.17 10.82
C LYS A 121 -16.19 1.55 9.51
N GLU A 122 -17.35 1.96 9.02
CA GLU A 122 -17.90 1.49 7.74
C GLU A 122 -17.02 1.89 6.55
N LEU A 123 -16.56 3.14 6.52
CA LEU A 123 -15.67 3.63 5.46
C LEU A 123 -14.31 2.95 5.52
N TRP A 124 -13.80 2.72 6.73
CA TRP A 124 -12.58 1.96 6.97
C TRP A 124 -12.69 0.54 6.43
N ASP A 125 -13.74 -0.19 6.81
CA ASP A 125 -13.95 -1.59 6.41
C ASP A 125 -14.10 -1.72 4.90
N LYS A 126 -14.83 -0.79 4.26
CA LYS A 126 -14.91 -0.70 2.79
C LYS A 126 -13.54 -0.51 2.16
N VAL A 127 -12.69 0.36 2.71
CA VAL A 127 -11.32 0.55 2.20
C VAL A 127 -10.47 -0.71 2.39
N GLN A 128 -10.59 -1.42 3.50
CA GLN A 128 -9.89 -2.69 3.69
C GLN A 128 -10.36 -3.76 2.70
N GLU A 129 -11.66 -3.83 2.42
CA GLU A 129 -12.21 -4.68 1.38
C GLU A 129 -11.67 -4.31 0.00
N VAL A 130 -11.60 -3.01 -0.34
CA VAL A 130 -10.96 -2.54 -1.57
C VAL A 130 -9.48 -2.94 -1.60
N ASN A 131 -8.75 -2.82 -0.49
CA ASN A 131 -7.34 -3.21 -0.43
C ASN A 131 -7.14 -4.72 -0.64
N LYS A 132 -8.02 -5.56 -0.08
CA LYS A 132 -8.01 -7.02 -0.27
C LYS A 132 -8.45 -7.42 -1.69
N SER A 133 -9.49 -6.78 -2.22
CA SER A 133 -10.03 -7.02 -3.57
C SER A 133 -9.20 -6.37 -4.68
N CYS A 134 -8.24 -5.51 -4.33
CA CYS A 134 -7.22 -4.96 -5.22
C CYS A 134 -6.20 -6.01 -5.72
N SER A 135 -6.68 -7.20 -6.09
CA SER A 135 -6.18 -7.96 -7.25
C SER A 135 -6.66 -7.37 -8.58
N HIS A 136 -7.01 -6.07 -8.61
CA HIS A 136 -7.39 -5.40 -9.84
C HIS A 136 -6.23 -5.54 -10.84
N GLY A 137 -6.52 -6.10 -12.01
CA GLY A 137 -5.51 -6.39 -13.01
C GLY A 137 -4.67 -5.14 -13.28
N LYS A 138 -3.35 -5.30 -13.28
CA LYS A 138 -2.42 -4.18 -13.52
C LYS A 138 -2.82 -3.50 -14.84
N VAL A 139 -3.24 -2.25 -14.75
CA VAL A 139 -3.51 -1.42 -15.93
C VAL A 139 -2.21 -1.31 -16.72
N THR A 140 -2.26 -1.71 -17.98
CA THR A 140 -1.11 -1.57 -18.88
C THR A 140 -0.79 -0.09 -19.12
N LYS A 141 0.42 0.23 -19.60
CA LYS A 141 0.78 1.62 -19.96
C LYS A 141 -0.20 2.27 -20.95
N SER A 142 -0.91 1.47 -21.73
CA SER A 142 -1.96 1.90 -22.67
C SER A 142 -3.35 2.08 -22.03
N GLY A 143 -3.48 2.02 -20.70
CA GLY A 143 -4.77 2.18 -20.01
C GLY A 143 -5.68 0.95 -20.06
N VAL A 144 -5.23 -0.17 -20.65
CA VAL A 144 -6.04 -1.38 -20.82
C VAL A 144 -5.80 -2.34 -19.67
N ILE A 145 -6.88 -2.81 -19.05
CA ILE A 145 -6.87 -3.94 -18.12
C ILE A 145 -6.98 -5.21 -18.96
N LEU A 146 -6.02 -6.11 -18.81
CA LEU A 146 -6.06 -7.39 -19.51
C LEU A 146 -7.00 -8.35 -18.76
N PRO A 147 -7.90 -9.07 -19.46
CA PRO A 147 -8.95 -9.87 -18.82
C PRO A 147 -8.46 -10.89 -17.78
N LEU A 148 -7.27 -11.47 -18.00
CA LEU A 148 -6.67 -12.47 -17.11
C LEU A 148 -5.47 -11.90 -16.31
N GLY A 149 -5.25 -10.58 -16.38
CA GLY A 149 -4.13 -9.92 -15.73
C GLY A 149 -4.24 -10.02 -14.22
N GLY A 150 -3.34 -10.79 -13.59
CA GLY A 150 -3.31 -10.96 -12.13
C GLY A 150 -4.21 -12.07 -11.58
N LEU A 151 -4.94 -12.77 -12.45
CA LEU A 151 -5.78 -13.92 -12.08
C LEU A 151 -5.08 -15.27 -12.31
N MET A 152 -4.13 -15.33 -13.22
CA MET A 152 -3.44 -16.58 -13.55
C MET A 152 -2.19 -16.80 -12.70
N TYR A 153 -1.97 -18.06 -12.35
CA TYR A 153 -0.85 -18.54 -11.58
C TYR A 153 -0.15 -19.66 -12.34
N CYS A 154 1.17 -19.75 -12.17
CA CYS A 154 1.99 -20.84 -12.67
C CYS A 154 1.67 -22.12 -11.89
N ALA A 155 1.42 -23.22 -12.61
CA ALA A 155 1.15 -24.52 -11.99
C ALA A 155 2.39 -25.10 -11.29
N ASP A 156 3.60 -24.82 -11.82
CA ASP A 156 4.84 -25.39 -11.29
C ASP A 156 5.33 -24.70 -10.01
N CYS A 157 5.34 -23.36 -9.98
CA CYS A 157 5.91 -22.58 -8.86
C CYS A 157 4.89 -21.76 -8.07
N GLY A 158 3.60 -21.78 -8.45
CA GLY A 158 2.54 -21.03 -7.77
C GLY A 158 2.62 -19.51 -7.93
N ALA A 159 3.63 -18.96 -8.61
CA ALA A 159 3.77 -17.53 -8.81
C ALA A 159 2.76 -16.98 -9.83
N LYS A 160 2.33 -15.72 -9.65
CA LYS A 160 1.45 -15.04 -10.61
C LYS A 160 2.08 -14.96 -12.00
N LEU A 161 1.29 -15.19 -13.04
CA LEU A 161 1.72 -14.95 -14.42
C LEU A 161 1.74 -13.44 -14.70
N LYS A 162 2.78 -13.01 -15.42
CA LYS A 162 2.98 -11.64 -15.87
C LYS A 162 2.60 -11.51 -17.33
N ASN A 163 1.92 -10.42 -17.66
CA ASN A 163 1.54 -10.08 -19.02
C ASN A 163 2.80 -9.64 -19.79
N ASN A 164 3.05 -10.26 -20.94
CA ASN A 164 4.12 -9.90 -21.86
C ASN A 164 3.52 -9.41 -23.16
N THR A 165 3.82 -8.16 -23.53
CA THR A 165 3.39 -7.58 -24.80
C THR A 165 4.58 -7.49 -25.74
N THR A 166 4.50 -8.17 -26.86
CA THR A 166 5.52 -8.15 -27.92
C THR A 166 4.93 -7.59 -29.21
N PHE A 167 5.75 -6.86 -29.96
CA PHE A 167 5.38 -6.27 -31.24
C PHE A 167 6.06 -7.07 -32.34
N HIS A 168 5.27 -7.55 -33.29
CA HIS A 168 5.72 -8.39 -34.39
C HIS A 168 5.32 -7.79 -35.72
N GLU A 169 6.03 -8.16 -36.78
CA GLU A 169 5.74 -7.73 -38.15
C GLU A 169 5.73 -8.95 -39.07
N SER A 170 4.70 -9.04 -39.91
CA SER A 170 4.56 -10.11 -40.90
C SER A 170 4.17 -9.53 -42.25
N LYS A 171 4.77 -10.03 -43.34
CA LYS A 171 4.41 -9.65 -44.71
C LYS A 171 2.90 -9.80 -45.01
N LYS A 172 2.20 -10.72 -44.33
CA LYS A 172 0.77 -10.97 -44.53
C LYS A 172 -0.16 -10.12 -43.64
N ARG A 173 0.30 -9.71 -42.45
CA ARG A 173 -0.54 -9.06 -41.42
C ARG A 173 -0.08 -7.65 -41.04
N GLY A 174 1.02 -7.17 -41.60
CA GLY A 174 1.66 -5.93 -41.18
C GLY A 174 2.18 -6.02 -39.74
N LYS A 175 2.24 -4.88 -39.06
CA LYS A 175 2.63 -4.78 -37.65
C LYS A 175 1.47 -5.15 -36.74
N TYR A 176 1.68 -6.10 -35.85
CA TYR A 176 0.67 -6.57 -34.90
C TYR A 176 1.24 -6.73 -33.49
N LYS A 177 0.35 -6.64 -32.50
CA LYS A 177 0.67 -6.78 -31.08
C LYS A 177 0.23 -8.17 -30.60
N LEU A 178 1.15 -8.89 -29.95
CA LEU A 178 0.86 -10.15 -29.29
C LEU A 178 0.94 -9.98 -27.78
N VAL A 179 -0.11 -10.39 -27.07
CA VAL A 179 -0.16 -10.40 -25.61
C VAL A 179 -0.11 -11.85 -25.15
N THR A 180 0.98 -12.24 -24.51
CA THR A 180 1.16 -13.57 -23.89
C THR A 180 1.28 -13.43 -22.37
N TYR A 181 1.20 -14.55 -21.65
CA TYR A 181 1.37 -14.59 -20.20
C TYR A 181 2.52 -15.52 -19.86
N ILE A 182 3.52 -14.99 -19.16
CA ILE A 182 4.75 -15.72 -18.80
C ILE A 182 4.84 -15.85 -17.28
N CYS A 183 5.45 -16.92 -16.79
CA CYS A 183 5.69 -17.06 -15.36
C CYS A 183 6.58 -15.91 -14.85
N ASN A 184 6.16 -15.22 -13.78
CA ASN A 184 6.91 -14.11 -13.22
C ASN A 184 8.25 -14.58 -12.60
N THR A 185 8.29 -15.77 -12.00
CA THR A 185 9.52 -16.36 -11.46
C THR A 185 10.52 -16.64 -12.58
N TYR A 186 10.07 -17.28 -13.67
CA TYR A 186 10.90 -17.48 -14.86
C TYR A 186 11.39 -16.14 -15.45
N ALA A 187 10.52 -15.14 -15.56
CA ALA A 187 10.88 -13.85 -16.15
C ALA A 187 11.94 -13.06 -15.35
N ASN A 188 11.99 -13.22 -14.03
CA ASN A 188 12.92 -12.49 -13.17
C ASN A 188 14.18 -13.30 -12.79
N HIS A 189 14.06 -14.63 -12.66
CA HIS A 189 15.13 -15.51 -12.17
C HIS A 189 15.63 -16.53 -13.21
N GLY A 190 14.99 -16.58 -14.39
CA GLY A 190 15.38 -17.47 -15.47
C GLY A 190 14.94 -18.92 -15.28
N LYS A 191 15.46 -19.77 -16.17
CA LYS A 191 15.07 -21.19 -16.33
C LYS A 191 15.44 -22.10 -15.16
N GLU A 192 16.36 -21.66 -14.30
CA GLU A 192 16.83 -22.46 -13.15
C GLU A 192 15.77 -22.58 -12.06
N VAL A 193 14.88 -21.59 -11.96
CA VAL A 193 13.86 -21.52 -10.91
C VAL A 193 12.47 -21.92 -11.42
N CYS A 194 12.18 -21.72 -12.70
CA CYS A 194 10.91 -22.13 -13.30
C CYS A 194 11.05 -22.31 -14.83
N SER A 195 10.16 -23.09 -15.44
CA SER A 195 10.11 -23.31 -16.89
C SER A 195 9.38 -22.17 -17.64
N SER A 196 9.63 -22.06 -18.96
CA SER A 196 8.88 -21.15 -19.83
C SER A 196 7.57 -21.79 -20.28
N HIS A 197 6.43 -21.32 -19.77
CA HIS A 197 5.11 -21.67 -20.30
C HIS A 197 4.81 -20.76 -21.50
N SER A 198 5.18 -21.20 -22.70
CA SER A 198 4.99 -20.46 -23.96
C SER A 198 3.93 -21.14 -24.81
#